data_AF-A0A952KIW5-F1
#
_entry.id   AF-A0A952KIW5-F1
#
_cell.length_a   1.000
_cell.length_b   1.000
_cell.length_c   1.000
_cell.angle_alpha   90.00
_cell.angle_beta   90.00
_cell.angle_gamma   90.00
#
_symmetry.space_group_name_H-M   'P 1'
#
loop_
_entity.id
_entity.type
_entity.pdbx_description
1 polymer ?
#
loop_
_entity_poly.entity_id
_entity_poly.type
_entity_poly.pdbx_seq_one_letter_code
_entity_poly.pdbx_strand_id
1 'polypeptide(L)'
;MRHFRLYVFGALVLFGAGMWAWSEIDLKINYVPVSGTVVATNQTCHLEKENNFILAREKKSTNEVPCDLATAAVQPGQKFEGYTIEPRTNIRYSYTSPVDHAVHEGETWRSGTPDRWPDPGAPITIYAGKTKADMSKFVTR
;
A
#
# COMPACT_ATOMS: atom_id res chain seq x y z
N MET A 1 21.38 13.54 -30.74
CA MET A 1 20.24 13.29 -29.81
C MET A 1 19.88 11.82 -29.58
N ARG A 2 20.11 10.87 -30.51
CA ARG A 2 19.74 9.45 -30.35
C ARG A 2 20.52 8.69 -29.26
N HIS A 3 21.82 8.97 -29.12
CA HIS A 3 22.67 8.34 -28.10
C HIS A 3 22.37 8.83 -26.68
N PHE A 4 22.09 10.13 -26.50
CA PHE A 4 21.73 10.70 -25.20
C PHE A 4 20.49 10.03 -24.58
N ARG A 5 19.47 9.74 -25.40
CA ARG A 5 18.27 9.02 -24.95
C ARG A 5 18.61 7.61 -24.48
N LEU A 6 19.47 6.88 -25.20
CA LEU A 6 19.91 5.53 -24.81
C LEU A 6 20.68 5.54 -23.47
N TYR A 7 21.58 6.51 -23.26
CA TYR A 7 22.30 6.62 -21.99
C TYR A 7 21.36 6.95 -20.82
N VAL A 8 20.40 7.86 -21.02
CA VAL A 8 19.41 8.19 -19.99
C VAL A 8 18.52 6.99 -19.67
N PHE A 9 18.01 6.29 -20.68
CA PHE A 9 17.22 5.07 -20.47
C PHE A 9 18.03 3.97 -19.78
N GLY A 10 19.28 3.75 -20.20
CA GLY A 10 20.18 2.80 -19.57
C GLY A 10 20.43 3.11 -18.09
N ALA A 11 20.69 4.38 -17.78
CA ALA A 11 20.88 4.83 -16.40
C ALA A 11 19.62 4.65 -15.54
N LEU A 12 18.43 4.98 -16.07
CA LEU A 12 17.16 4.80 -15.37
C LEU A 12 16.86 3.32 -15.08
N VAL A 13 17.12 2.43 -16.05
CA VAL A 13 16.93 0.99 -15.87
C VAL A 13 17.88 0.45 -14.80
N LEU A 14 19.16 0.80 -14.87
CA LEU A 14 20.15 0.35 -13.87
C LEU A 14 19.82 0.87 -12.47
N PHE A 15 19.40 2.13 -12.36
CA PHE A 15 18.99 2.72 -11.10
C PHE A 15 17.75 2.02 -10.51
N GLY A 16 16.73 1.79 -11.33
CA GLY A 16 15.52 1.06 -10.92
C GLY A 16 15.81 -0.37 -10.47
N ALA A 17 16.65 -1.10 -11.22
CA ALA A 17 17.06 -2.45 -10.86
C ALA A 17 17.88 -2.47 -9.55
N GLY A 18 18.77 -1.50 -9.35
CA GLY A 18 19.55 -1.35 -8.12
C GLY A 18 18.68 -1.09 -6.89
N MET A 19 17.70 -0.19 -7.01
CA MET A 19 16.72 0.07 -5.93
C MET A 19 15.91 -1.18 -5.57
N TRP A 20 15.45 -1.92 -6.58
CA TRP A 20 14.69 -3.16 -6.34
C TRP A 20 15.54 -4.21 -5.60
N ALA A 21 16.77 -4.45 -6.07
CA ALA A 21 17.69 -5.36 -5.41
C ALA A 21 18.00 -4.93 -3.96
N TRP A 22 18.20 -3.64 -3.73
CA TRP A 22 18.43 -3.11 -2.38
C TRP A 22 17.24 -3.39 -1.44
N SER A 23 16.00 -3.24 -1.91
CA SER A 23 14.81 -3.47 -1.09
C SER A 23 14.66 -4.92 -0.63
N GLU A 24 14.97 -5.88 -1.50
CA GLU A 24 14.97 -7.31 -1.21
C GLU A 24 16.08 -7.68 -0.21
N ILE A 25 17.26 -7.09 -0.38
CA ILE A 25 18.41 -7.28 0.53
C ILE A 25 18.09 -6.72 1.91
N ASP A 26 17.54 -5.51 2.00
CA ASP A 26 17.12 -4.89 3.26
C ASP A 26 16.14 -5.78 4.03
N LEU A 27 15.12 -6.31 3.34
CA LEU A 27 14.13 -7.21 3.95
C LEU A 27 14.79 -8.46 4.55
N LYS A 28 15.75 -9.06 3.85
CA LYS A 28 16.44 -10.30 4.29
C LYS A 28 17.45 -10.04 5.42
N ILE A 29 18.18 -8.93 5.34
CA ILE A 29 19.25 -8.62 6.31
C ILE A 29 18.67 -8.05 7.60
N ASN A 30 17.70 -7.13 7.51
CA ASN A 30 17.26 -6.34 8.66
C ASN A 30 15.96 -6.83 9.31
N TYR A 31 15.24 -7.77 8.69
CA TYR A 31 13.95 -8.25 9.19
C TYR A 31 13.92 -9.77 9.34
N VAL A 32 13.07 -10.25 10.23
CA VAL A 32 12.73 -11.68 10.41
C VAL A 32 11.22 -11.88 10.31
N PRO A 33 10.76 -12.99 9.72
CA PRO A 33 9.35 -13.33 9.74
C PRO A 33 8.93 -13.71 11.16
N VAL A 34 7.89 -13.06 11.66
CA VAL A 34 7.23 -13.37 12.93
C VAL A 34 5.73 -13.56 12.69
N SER A 35 5.10 -14.32 13.58
CA SER A 35 3.64 -14.43 13.57
C SER A 35 3.02 -13.16 14.14
N GLY A 36 2.01 -12.66 13.44
CA GLY A 36 1.14 -11.58 13.90
C GLY A 36 -0.33 -11.95 13.77
N THR A 37 -1.18 -11.07 14.24
CA THR A 37 -2.64 -11.22 14.17
C THR A 37 -3.25 -9.92 13.70
N VAL A 38 -4.23 -9.99 12.80
CA VAL A 38 -4.99 -8.79 12.41
C VAL A 38 -5.85 -8.36 13.60
N VAL A 39 -5.70 -7.10 14.02
CA VAL A 39 -6.45 -6.50 15.12
C VAL A 39 -7.72 -5.86 14.60
N ALA A 40 -7.61 -5.11 13.50
CA ALA A 40 -8.74 -4.44 12.88
C ALA A 40 -8.50 -4.22 11.40
N THR A 41 -9.58 -4.26 10.63
CA THR A 41 -9.59 -3.92 9.21
C THR A 41 -10.62 -2.83 9.01
N ASN A 42 -10.19 -1.67 8.51
CA ASN A 42 -11.08 -0.55 8.23
C ASN A 42 -11.04 -0.21 6.74
N GLN A 43 -12.21 -0.17 6.11
CA GLN A 43 -12.33 0.10 4.69
C GLN A 43 -12.74 1.57 4.46
N THR A 44 -11.93 2.29 3.71
CA THR A 44 -12.22 3.61 3.18
C THR A 44 -12.19 3.58 1.66
N CYS A 45 -12.84 4.54 1.03
CA CYS A 45 -12.81 4.71 -0.42
C CYS A 45 -12.49 6.17 -0.72
N HIS A 46 -11.77 6.41 -1.81
CA HIS A 46 -11.63 7.73 -2.41
C HIS A 46 -12.12 7.69 -3.85
N LEU A 47 -12.46 8.86 -4.39
CA LEU A 47 -12.94 9.00 -5.75
C LEU A 47 -11.81 9.52 -6.62
N GLU A 48 -11.57 8.87 -7.76
CA GLU A 48 -10.62 9.31 -8.77
C GLU A 48 -11.35 9.70 -10.06
N LYS A 49 -11.01 10.87 -10.60
CA LYS A 49 -11.33 11.22 -11.99
C LYS A 49 -10.05 11.35 -12.78
N GLU A 50 -9.98 10.56 -13.84
CA GLU A 50 -8.90 10.61 -14.80
C GLU A 50 -9.33 11.46 -15.99
N ASN A 51 -8.66 12.59 -16.20
CA ASN A 51 -8.80 13.38 -17.41
C ASN A 51 -7.62 13.06 -18.33
N ASN A 52 -7.91 12.35 -19.42
CA ASN A 52 -6.94 12.08 -20.46
C ASN A 52 -6.97 13.21 -21.50
N PHE A 53 -6.04 14.16 -21.39
CA PHE A 53 -5.76 15.11 -22.46
C PHE A 53 -4.64 14.55 -23.35
N ILE A 54 -4.66 14.94 -24.64
CA ILE A 54 -3.76 14.44 -25.71
C ILE A 54 -2.27 14.50 -25.32
N LEU A 55 -1.88 15.36 -24.38
CA LEU A 55 -0.49 15.55 -23.93
C LEU A 55 -0.27 15.37 -22.41
N ALA A 56 -1.32 15.16 -21.61
CA ALA A 56 -1.20 15.05 -20.15
C ALA A 56 -2.34 14.24 -19.52
N ARG A 57 -1.97 13.38 -18.56
CA ARG A 57 -2.89 12.63 -17.70
C ARG A 57 -3.02 13.37 -16.37
N GLU A 58 -4.17 13.99 -16.12
CA GLU A 58 -4.46 14.62 -14.84
C GLU A 58 -5.35 13.69 -14.01
N LYS A 59 -4.86 13.28 -12.83
CA LYS A 59 -5.66 12.54 -11.85
C LYS A 59 -6.11 13.49 -10.74
N LYS A 60 -7.42 13.58 -10.53
CA LYS A 60 -8.00 14.26 -9.36
C LYS A 60 -8.54 13.23 -8.40
N SER A 61 -8.00 13.20 -7.19
CA SER A 61 -8.48 12.37 -6.09
C SER A 61 -9.23 13.20 -5.04
N THR A 62 -10.24 12.60 -4.41
CA THR A 62 -10.89 13.17 -3.21
C THR A 62 -10.21 12.68 -1.94
N ASN A 63 -10.63 13.24 -0.80
CA ASN A 63 -10.31 12.66 0.51
C ASN A 63 -10.97 11.27 0.67
N GLU A 64 -10.43 10.49 1.60
CA GLU A 64 -10.99 9.20 1.98
C GLU A 64 -12.31 9.37 2.74
N VAL A 65 -13.30 8.57 2.37
CA VAL A 65 -14.64 8.53 2.97
C VAL A 65 -15.10 7.08 3.15
N PRO A 66 -16.09 6.80 4.01
CA PRO A 66 -16.77 5.51 4.01
C PRO A 66 -17.24 5.12 2.60
N CYS A 67 -17.05 3.87 2.22
CA CYS A 67 -17.35 3.42 0.85
C CYS A 67 -18.82 3.59 0.46
N ASP A 68 -19.75 3.44 1.40
CA ASP A 68 -21.18 3.69 1.15
C ASP A 68 -21.44 5.15 0.71
N LEU A 69 -20.71 6.10 1.31
CA LEU A 69 -20.80 7.51 0.93
C LEU A 69 -20.14 7.77 -0.43
N ALA A 70 -19.03 7.10 -0.74
CA ALA A 70 -18.41 7.16 -2.06
C ALA A 70 -19.37 6.63 -3.14
N THR A 71 -20.07 5.52 -2.88
CA THR A 71 -21.08 4.95 -3.79
C THR A 71 -22.26 5.90 -3.99
N ALA A 72 -22.75 6.55 -2.94
CA ALA A 72 -23.80 7.55 -3.06
C ALA A 72 -23.34 8.78 -3.88
N ALA A 73 -22.09 9.19 -3.73
CA ALA A 73 -21.53 10.38 -4.36
C ALA A 73 -21.35 10.29 -5.89
N VAL A 74 -21.26 9.08 -6.45
CA VAL A 74 -21.08 8.85 -7.89
C VAL A 74 -22.38 8.56 -8.65
N GLN A 75 -23.53 8.56 -7.97
CA GLN A 75 -24.82 8.32 -8.61
C GLN A 75 -25.16 9.41 -9.64
N PRO A 76 -26.00 9.11 -10.65
CA PRO A 76 -26.42 10.10 -11.65
C PRO A 76 -27.02 11.35 -11.01
N GLY A 77 -26.61 12.53 -11.47
CA GLY A 77 -27.03 13.83 -10.94
C GLY A 77 -26.30 14.29 -9.68
N GLN A 78 -25.31 13.54 -9.18
CA GLN A 78 -24.47 13.93 -8.06
C GLN A 78 -23.17 14.62 -8.52
N LYS A 79 -22.52 15.35 -7.59
CA LYS A 79 -21.31 16.13 -7.87
C LYS A 79 -20.16 15.30 -8.46
N PHE A 80 -20.05 14.03 -8.08
CA PHE A 80 -18.96 13.14 -8.51
C PHE A 80 -19.42 12.06 -9.49
N GLU A 81 -20.51 12.32 -10.23
CA GLU A 81 -20.92 11.46 -11.33
C GLU A 81 -19.74 11.21 -12.31
N GLY A 82 -19.54 9.93 -12.66
CA GLY A 82 -18.46 9.49 -13.55
C GLY A 82 -17.06 9.42 -12.93
N TYR A 83 -16.92 9.61 -11.60
CA TYR A 83 -15.68 9.28 -10.89
C TYR A 83 -15.60 7.76 -10.63
N THR A 84 -14.38 7.23 -10.63
CA THR A 84 -14.09 5.85 -10.23
C THR A 84 -13.95 5.78 -8.72
N ILE A 85 -14.58 4.78 -8.09
CA ILE A 85 -14.40 4.48 -6.66
C ILE A 85 -13.16 3.61 -6.50
N GLU A 86 -12.18 4.10 -5.75
CA GLU A 86 -10.95 3.38 -5.45
C GLU A 86 -10.98 2.93 -3.97
N PRO A 87 -11.13 1.62 -3.70
CA PRO A 87 -11.15 1.11 -2.33
C PRO A 87 -9.74 1.05 -1.74
N ARG A 88 -9.66 1.42 -0.46
CA ARG A 88 -8.46 1.35 0.36
C ARG A 88 -8.79 0.73 1.71
N THR A 89 -7.93 -0.16 2.16
CA THR A 89 -8.11 -0.88 3.43
C THR A 89 -6.93 -0.57 4.34
N ASN A 90 -7.21 -0.04 5.53
CA ASN A 90 -6.25 0.01 6.63
C ASN A 90 -6.33 -1.31 7.40
N ILE A 91 -5.22 -2.04 7.44
CA ILE A 91 -5.06 -3.27 8.20
C ILE A 91 -4.18 -2.94 9.40
N ARG A 92 -4.75 -2.98 10.60
CA ARG A 92 -4.04 -2.91 11.87
C ARG A 92 -3.72 -4.31 12.35
N TYR A 93 -2.50 -4.53 12.80
CA TYR A 93 -2.03 -5.84 13.24
C TYR A 93 -1.17 -5.73 14.49
N SER A 94 -1.14 -6.81 15.27
CA SER A 94 -0.23 -6.99 16.40
C SER A 94 0.81 -8.05 16.09
N TYR A 95 2.03 -7.89 16.58
CA TYR A 95 3.10 -8.86 16.43
C TYR A 95 3.99 -8.87 17.68
N THR A 96 4.70 -9.97 17.92
CA THR A 96 5.73 -10.02 18.97
C THR A 96 7.08 -9.65 18.36
N SER A 97 7.72 -8.62 18.89
CA SER A 97 9.01 -8.15 18.41
C SER A 97 10.14 -9.11 18.84
N PRO A 98 11.10 -9.44 17.96
CA PRO A 98 12.24 -10.28 18.30
C PRO A 98 13.29 -9.55 19.14
N VAL A 99 13.19 -8.23 19.30
CA VAL A 99 14.19 -7.39 19.98
C VAL A 99 13.95 -7.34 21.48
N ASP A 100 12.71 -7.16 21.88
CA ASP A 100 12.28 -6.93 23.27
C ASP A 100 11.25 -7.96 23.75
N HIS A 101 10.82 -8.88 22.87
CA HIS A 101 9.80 -9.90 23.16
C HIS A 101 8.45 -9.33 23.62
N ALA A 102 8.19 -8.05 23.36
CA ALA A 102 6.93 -7.40 23.67
C ALA A 102 5.98 -7.44 22.46
N VAL A 103 4.68 -7.28 22.73
CA VAL A 103 3.66 -7.13 21.68
C VAL A 103 3.64 -5.68 21.22
N HIS A 104 3.76 -5.49 19.91
CA HIS A 104 3.68 -4.19 19.24
C HIS A 104 2.54 -4.20 18.23
N GLU A 105 2.02 -3.01 17.93
CA GLU A 105 1.04 -2.81 16.86
C GLU A 105 1.68 -2.11 15.67
N GLY A 106 1.22 -2.47 14.48
CA GLY A 106 1.53 -1.80 13.23
C GLY A 106 0.28 -1.61 12.40
N GLU A 107 0.38 -0.75 11.39
CA GLU A 107 -0.68 -0.57 10.41
C GLU A 107 -0.13 -0.58 8.98
N THR A 108 -0.98 -0.94 8.03
CA THR A 108 -0.64 -0.88 6.62
C THR A 108 -1.86 -0.52 5.79
N TRP A 109 -1.63 0.27 4.75
CA TRP A 109 -2.65 0.66 3.80
C TRP A 109 -2.51 -0.18 2.54
N ARG A 110 -3.60 -0.83 2.14
CA ARG A 110 -3.68 -1.63 0.91
C ARG A 110 -4.77 -1.08 -0.02
N SER A 111 -4.41 -0.87 -1.27
CA SER A 111 -5.36 -0.56 -2.33
C SER A 111 -5.82 -1.85 -3.00
N GLY A 112 -7.09 -1.93 -3.39
CA GLY A 112 -7.68 -3.09 -4.05
C GLY A 112 -8.90 -3.64 -3.33
N THR A 113 -9.44 -4.74 -3.85
CA THR A 113 -10.68 -5.35 -3.36
C THR A 113 -10.54 -5.87 -1.92
N PRO A 114 -11.44 -5.50 -0.99
CA PRO A 114 -11.37 -5.86 0.42
C PRO A 114 -11.32 -7.37 0.68
N ASP A 115 -12.04 -8.16 -0.13
CA ASP A 115 -12.16 -9.62 0.01
C ASP A 115 -10.84 -10.40 -0.10
N ARG A 116 -9.73 -9.72 -0.44
CA ARG A 116 -8.39 -10.31 -0.49
C ARG A 116 -7.60 -10.11 0.80
N TRP A 117 -8.11 -9.35 1.77
CA TRP A 117 -7.39 -9.03 2.99
C TRP A 117 -7.82 -9.94 4.14
N PRO A 118 -6.92 -10.27 5.08
CA PRO A 118 -7.27 -11.16 6.18
C PRO A 118 -8.25 -10.48 7.14
N ASP A 119 -9.21 -11.27 7.63
CA ASP A 119 -10.19 -10.81 8.62
C ASP A 119 -9.54 -10.50 9.97
N PRO A 120 -10.15 -9.64 10.81
CA PRO A 120 -9.75 -9.49 12.20
C PRO A 120 -9.66 -10.85 12.93
N GLY A 121 -8.56 -11.07 13.64
CA GLY A 121 -8.22 -12.34 14.29
C GLY A 121 -7.46 -13.33 13.40
N ALA A 122 -7.34 -13.08 12.09
CA ALA A 122 -6.59 -13.97 11.21
C ALA A 122 -5.08 -13.92 11.51
N PRO A 123 -4.40 -15.07 11.53
CA PRO A 123 -2.94 -15.12 11.66
C PRO A 123 -2.29 -14.65 10.37
N ILE A 124 -1.22 -13.87 10.50
CA ILE A 124 -0.47 -13.29 9.39
C ILE A 124 1.03 -13.39 9.64
N THR A 125 1.82 -13.28 8.58
CA THR A 125 3.28 -13.17 8.68
C THR A 125 3.67 -11.71 8.56
N ILE A 126 4.36 -11.20 9.58
CA ILE A 126 4.94 -9.86 9.61
C ILE A 126 6.46 -9.98 9.55
N TYR A 127 7.12 -9.11 8.80
CA TYR A 127 8.57 -8.98 8.87
C TYR A 127 8.91 -7.94 9.93
N ALA A 128 9.34 -8.38 11.11
CA ALA A 128 9.73 -7.51 12.21
C ALA A 128 11.23 -7.18 12.16
N GLY A 129 11.60 -5.97 12.56
CA GLY A 129 12.97 -5.49 12.57
C GLY A 129 13.83 -6.26 13.57
N LYS A 130 15.07 -6.56 13.19
CA LYS A 130 16.05 -7.23 14.06
C LYS A 130 16.70 -6.30 15.09
N THR A 131 16.62 -4.99 14.88
CA THR A 131 17.35 -3.97 15.66
C THR A 131 16.45 -2.95 16.34
N LYS A 132 15.21 -2.80 15.88
CA LYS A 132 14.22 -1.87 16.41
C LYS A 132 12.87 -2.56 16.53
N ALA A 133 12.27 -2.49 17.72
CA ALA A 133 11.06 -3.24 18.06
C ALA A 133 9.80 -2.74 17.35
N ASP A 134 9.75 -1.44 17.05
CA ASP A 134 8.67 -0.73 16.35
C ASP A 134 8.73 -0.86 14.82
N MET A 135 9.81 -1.42 14.27
CA MET A 135 9.93 -1.62 12.83
C MET A 135 9.23 -2.90 12.39
N SER A 136 8.24 -2.76 11.51
CA SER A 136 7.57 -3.89 10.87
C SER A 136 7.24 -3.61 9.41
N LYS A 137 7.16 -4.68 8.63
CA LYS A 137 6.71 -4.67 7.22
C LYS A 137 5.66 -5.75 7.02
N PHE A 138 4.46 -5.32 6.63
CA PHE A 138 3.39 -6.22 6.22
C PHE A 138 3.62 -6.67 4.77
N VAL A 139 3.72 -7.97 4.56
CA VAL A 139 3.94 -8.57 3.24
C VAL A 139 2.80 -9.55 2.96
N THR A 140 1.99 -9.24 1.95
CA THR A 140 1.00 -10.17 1.39
C THR A 140 1.71 -11.07 0.39
N ARG A 141 1.62 -12.39 0.59
CA ARG A 141 2.03 -13.38 -0.41
C ARG A 141 0.97 -13.51 -1.50
#